data_AF-X1DJ00-F1
#
_entry.id   AF-X1DJ00-F1
#
_cell.length_a   1.000
_cell.length_b   1.000
_cell.length_c   1.000
_cell.angle_alpha   90.00
_cell.angle_beta   90.00
_cell.angle_gamma   90.00
#
_symmetry.space_group_name_H-M   'P 1'
#
loop_
_entity.id
_entity.type
_entity.pdbx_description
1 polymer ?
#
loop_
_entity_poly.entity_id
_entity_poly.type
_entity_poly.pdbx_seq_one_letter_code
_entity_poly.pdbx_strand_id
1 'polypeptide(L)'
;HCYNKKKIFAKPLKFLFEFEPELKNKTSIEQMIMIDDREDNFKFNPKNGIVIKEYAPDPSNVENLRADDTELLKIMEQLENDIIYN
;
A
#
# COMPACT_ATOMS: atom_id res chain seq x y z
N HIS A 1 -15.24 -4.60 -3.33
CA HIS A 1 -15.62 -5.00 -4.70
C HIS A 1 -14.45 -4.68 -5.62
N CYS A 2 -13.56 -5.63 -5.92
CA CYS A 2 -12.42 -5.39 -6.82
C CYS A 2 -12.96 -5.35 -8.26
N TYR A 3 -12.80 -4.21 -8.94
CA TYR A 3 -13.28 -4.02 -10.32
C TYR A 3 -12.61 -5.01 -11.27
N ASN A 4 -13.33 -6.06 -11.66
CA ASN A 4 -12.84 -7.14 -12.51
C ASN A 4 -13.41 -7.01 -13.94
N LYS A 5 -13.11 -5.91 -14.63
CA LYS A 5 -13.33 -5.79 -16.08
C LYS A 5 -12.09 -5.17 -16.73
N LYS A 6 -11.25 -6.06 -17.29
CA LYS A 6 -9.96 -5.87 -17.99
C LYS A 6 -8.74 -5.98 -17.07
N LYS A 7 -7.73 -6.74 -17.53
CA LYS A 7 -6.47 -7.14 -16.88
C LYS A 7 -5.57 -5.96 -16.47
N ILE A 8 -6.06 -5.04 -15.65
CA ILE A 8 -5.30 -3.98 -15.03
C ILE A 8 -5.65 -4.04 -13.55
N PHE A 9 -4.87 -4.81 -12.78
CA PHE A 9 -4.90 -4.76 -11.32
C PHE A 9 -4.24 -3.45 -10.91
N ALA A 10 -5.02 -2.38 -10.93
CA ALA A 10 -4.61 -1.10 -10.38
C ALA A 10 -5.69 -0.64 -9.41
N LYS A 11 -5.28 0.10 -8.38
CA LYS A 11 -6.17 0.59 -7.33
C LYS A 11 -6.12 2.13 -7.30
N PRO A 12 -6.86 2.82 -8.19
CA PRO A 12 -6.87 4.28 -8.21
C PRO A 12 -7.51 4.82 -6.92
N LEU A 13 -6.78 5.63 -6.15
CA LEU A 13 -7.26 6.20 -4.88
C LEU A 13 -8.49 7.09 -5.07
N LYS A 14 -8.63 7.73 -6.25
CA LYS A 14 -9.79 8.55 -6.59
C LYS A 14 -11.13 7.83 -6.42
N PHE A 15 -11.15 6.50 -6.60
CA PHE A 15 -12.37 5.71 -6.47
C PHE A 15 -12.86 5.64 -5.03
N LEU A 16 -11.99 5.81 -4.03
CA LEU A 16 -12.43 5.90 -2.63
C LEU A 16 -13.43 7.04 -2.42
N PHE A 17 -13.20 8.19 -3.05
CA PHE A 17 -14.10 9.34 -2.95
C PHE A 17 -15.37 9.23 -3.82
N GLU A 18 -15.40 8.28 -4.76
CA GLU A 18 -16.60 7.95 -5.52
C GLU A 18 -17.52 7.02 -4.71
N PHE A 19 -16.94 6.06 -3.97
CA PHE A 19 -17.67 5.12 -3.13
C PHE A 19 -18.01 5.66 -1.74
N GLU A 20 -17.14 6.51 -1.17
CA GLU A 20 -17.28 7.09 0.17
C GLU A 20 -17.14 8.63 0.06
N PRO A 21 -18.15 9.35 -0.44
CA PRO A 21 -18.07 10.79 -0.70
C PRO A 21 -17.73 11.65 0.53
N GLU A 22 -18.07 11.20 1.74
CA GLU A 22 -17.77 11.87 3.01
C GLU A 22 -16.27 11.97 3.29
N LEU A 23 -15.44 11.13 2.68
CA LEU A 23 -13.99 11.21 2.81
C LEU A 23 -13.44 12.53 2.25
N LYS A 24 -14.13 13.13 1.27
CA LYS A 24 -13.72 14.42 0.66
C LYS A 24 -13.64 15.56 1.69
N ASN A 25 -14.38 15.44 2.80
CA ASN A 25 -14.38 16.44 3.87
C ASN A 25 -13.35 16.14 4.98
N LYS A 26 -12.70 14.96 4.94
CA LYS A 26 -11.83 14.47 6.02
C LYS A 26 -10.38 14.32 5.58
N THR A 27 -10.14 14.12 4.28
CA THR A 27 -8.82 13.81 3.73
C THR A 27 -8.77 14.11 2.23
N SER A 28 -7.57 14.08 1.67
CA SER A 28 -7.25 14.30 0.25
C SER A 28 -6.29 13.21 -0.24
N ILE A 29 -6.13 13.03 -1.55
CA ILE A 29 -5.22 12.01 -2.11
C ILE A 29 -3.79 12.27 -1.62
N GLU A 30 -3.40 13.52 -1.49
CA GLU A 30 -2.08 13.97 -1.02
C GLU A 30 -1.79 13.57 0.43
N GLN A 31 -2.83 13.29 1.21
CA GLN A 31 -2.74 12.86 2.61
C GLN A 31 -2.97 11.35 2.77
N MET A 32 -3.04 10.61 1.66
CA MET A 32 -3.24 9.16 1.66
C MET A 32 -1.94 8.43 1.34
N ILE A 33 -1.72 7.33 2.05
CA ILE A 33 -0.67 6.37 1.76
C ILE A 33 -1.33 5.03 1.49
N MET A 34 -0.80 4.33 0.51
CA MET A 34 -1.23 3.01 0.09
C MET A 34 -0.07 2.05 0.29
N ILE A 35 -0.32 0.96 0.99
CA ILE A 35 0.66 -0.09 1.28
C ILE A 35 0.20 -1.35 0.56
N ASP A 36 1.05 -1.92 -0.30
CA ASP A 36 0.72 -3.09 -1.10
C ASP A 36 2.00 -3.81 -1.53
N ASP A 37 1.93 -5.12 -1.76
CA ASP A 37 3.05 -5.95 -2.20
C ASP A 37 3.29 -5.90 -3.72
N ARG A 38 2.41 -5.21 -4.47
CA ARG A 38 2.47 -5.14 -5.93
C ARG A 38 2.52 -3.71 -6.44
N GLU A 39 3.63 -3.37 -7.10
CA GLU A 39 3.88 -2.04 -7.67
C GLU A 39 2.79 -1.56 -8.65
N ASP A 40 2.25 -2.48 -9.47
CA ASP A 40 1.21 -2.18 -10.45
C ASP A 40 -0.03 -1.52 -9.84
N ASN A 41 -0.29 -1.79 -8.55
CA ASN A 41 -1.44 -1.24 -7.86
C ASN A 41 -1.34 0.29 -7.67
N PHE A 42 -0.13 0.85 -7.65
CA PHE A 42 0.14 2.29 -7.49
C PHE A 42 0.18 3.06 -8.81
N LYS A 43 -0.06 2.42 -9.96
CA LYS A 43 0.11 3.03 -11.29
C LYS A 43 -0.57 4.39 -11.47
N PHE A 44 -1.71 4.62 -10.80
CA PHE A 44 -2.46 5.89 -10.88
C PHE A 44 -2.13 6.89 -9.77
N ASN A 45 -1.35 6.46 -8.77
CA ASN A 45 -0.98 7.22 -7.58
C ASN A 45 0.47 6.85 -7.14
N PRO A 46 1.49 6.98 -8.01
CA PRO A 46 2.82 6.41 -7.76
C PRO A 46 3.56 7.05 -6.59
N LYS A 47 3.19 8.28 -6.20
CA LYS A 47 3.76 8.99 -5.05
C LYS A 47 3.13 8.60 -3.71
N ASN A 48 2.01 7.88 -3.74
CA ASN A 48 1.27 7.48 -2.54
C ASN A 48 1.59 6.04 -2.12
N GLY A 49 2.45 5.33 -2.86
CA GLY A 49 2.69 3.91 -2.67
C GLY A 49 3.92 3.60 -1.80
N ILE A 50 3.75 2.70 -0.84
CA ILE A 50 4.83 2.00 -0.16
C ILE A 50 4.72 0.52 -0.55
N VAL A 51 5.76 0.02 -1.23
CA VAL A 51 5.85 -1.39 -1.64
C VAL A 51 6.41 -2.18 -0.47
N ILE A 52 5.66 -3.17 0.00
CA ILE A 52 6.13 -4.11 1.02
C ILE A 52 6.51 -5.43 0.37
N LYS A 53 7.36 -6.22 1.03
CA LYS A 53 7.60 -7.58 0.56
C LYS A 53 6.35 -8.44 0.69
N GLU A 54 6.09 -9.26 -0.32
CA GLU A 54 5.07 -10.31 -0.25
C GLU A 54 5.39 -11.26 0.91
N TYR A 55 4.38 -11.51 1.75
CA TYR A 55 4.48 -12.52 2.78
C TYR A 55 4.16 -13.90 2.18
N ALA A 56 5.20 -14.60 1.73
CA ALA A 56 5.12 -15.94 1.15
C ALA A 56 5.96 -16.95 1.96
N PRO A 57 5.51 -17.34 3.17
CA PRO A 57 6.23 -18.33 3.97
C PRO A 57 6.25 -19.68 3.24
N ASP A 58 7.46 -20.22 3.03
CA ASP A 58 7.63 -21.58 2.52
C ASP A 58 7.54 -22.57 3.70
N PRO A 59 6.46 -23.37 3.80
CA PRO A 59 6.30 -24.30 4.92
C PRO A 59 7.32 -25.44 4.89
N SER A 60 8.03 -25.64 3.79
CA SER A 60 9.12 -26.62 3.69
C SER A 60 10.45 -26.09 4.27
N ASN A 61 10.54 -24.78 4.54
CA ASN A 61 11.71 -24.13 5.11
C ASN A 61 11.36 -23.48 6.46
N VAL A 62 11.64 -24.21 7.55
CA VAL A 62 11.35 -23.78 8.93
C VAL A 62 12.06 -22.47 9.30
N GLU A 63 13.19 -22.14 8.69
CA GLU A 63 13.89 -20.87 8.93
C GLU A 63 13.11 -19.67 8.36
N ASN A 64 12.39 -19.84 7.24
CA ASN A 64 11.52 -18.79 6.69
C ASN A 64 10.29 -18.52 7.57
N LEU A 65 9.85 -19.51 8.36
CA LEU A 65 8.76 -19.35 9.33
C LEU A 65 9.19 -18.60 10.60
N ARG A 66 10.50 -18.51 10.83
CA ARG A 66 11.12 -17.86 12.00
C ARG A 66 11.77 -16.52 11.67
N ALA A 67 11.78 -16.13 10.40
CA ALA A 67 12.31 -14.84 10.00
C ALA A 67 11.50 -13.71 10.65
N ASP A 68 12.19 -12.77 11.28
CA ASP A 68 11.55 -11.60 11.87
C ASP A 68 10.87 -10.77 10.77
N ASP A 69 9.56 -10.59 10.90
CA ASP A 69 8.81 -9.67 10.06
C ASP A 69 9.15 -8.23 10.46
N THR A 70 10.04 -7.62 9.70
CA THR A 70 10.53 -6.24 9.90
C THR A 70 9.88 -5.24 8.95
N GLU A 71 8.93 -5.66 8.10
CA GLU A 71 8.36 -4.78 7.09
C GLU A 71 7.56 -3.64 7.73
N LEU A 72 6.83 -3.90 8.81
CA LEU A 72 6.14 -2.85 9.55
C LEU A 72 7.11 -1.79 10.12
N LEU A 73 8.27 -2.23 10.63
CA LEU A 73 9.28 -1.31 11.16
C LEU A 73 9.86 -0.41 10.06
N LYS A 74 10.11 -0.95 8.87
CA LYS A 74 10.57 -0.18 7.71
C LYS A 74 9.52 0.83 7.25
N ILE A 75 8.24 0.44 7.25
CA ILE A 75 7.14 1.37 6.94
C ILE A 75 7.12 2.52 7.95
N MET A 76 7.24 2.23 9.25
CA MET A 76 7.28 3.26 10.28
C MET A 76 8.45 4.22 10.10
N GLU A 77 9.66 3.70 9.86
CA GLU A 77 10.85 4.51 9.60
C GLU A 77 10.68 5.39 8.35
N GLN A 78 10.10 4.85 7.27
CA GLN A 78 9.84 5.62 6.06
C GLN A 78 8.84 6.75 6.30
N LEU A 79 7.75 6.48 7.03
CA LEU A 79 6.75 7.48 7.38
C LEU A 79 7.32 8.59 8.28
N GLU A 80 8.16 8.23 9.25
CA GLU A 80 8.84 9.21 10.10
C GLU A 80 9.75 10.13 9.28
N ASN A 81 10.53 9.58 8.34
CA ASN A 81 11.38 10.37 7.46
C ASN A 81 10.55 11.31 6.57
N ASP A 82 9.48 10.81 5.95
CA ASP A 82 8.63 11.62 5.06
C ASP A 82 7.91 12.77 5.81
N ILE A 83 7.63 12.60 7.11
CA ILE A 83 7.09 13.66 7.97
C ILE A 83 8.16 14.71 8.35
N ILE A 84 9.42 14.30 8.49
CA ILE A 84 10.52 15.19 8.90
C ILE A 84 11.04 16.04 7.72
N TYR A 85 11.01 15.49 6.49
CA TYR A 85 11.57 16.15 5.31
C TYR A 85 10.56 16.90 4.43
N ASN A 86 9.27 16.96 4.82
CA ASN A 86 8.22 17.77 4.18
C ASN A 86 7.63 18.78 5.16
#